data_AF-A0A535LTM8-F1
#
_entry.id   AF-A0A535LTM8-F1
#
_cell.length_a   1.000
_cell.length_b   1.000
_cell.length_c   1.000
_cell.angle_alpha   90.00
_cell.angle_beta   90.00
_cell.angle_gamma   90.00
#
_symmetry.space_group_name_H-M   'P 1'
#
loop_
_entity.id
_entity.type
_entity.pdbx_description
1 polymer ?
#
loop_
_entity_poly.entity_id
_entity_poly.type
_entity_poly.pdbx_seq_one_letter_code
_entity_poly.pdbx_strand_id
1 'polypeptide(L)'
;MNGKTTYHQQVSYCGKQRCRKCREGIGHGPYWYAYSTENGRTTRTYIGKNLPPGLQVLLESPSPPDNLEPVALRIRTLGQFQLERQSNQEWQTVTDAVWQHQRVRALLACLLSNPGRKLGREQVMDALWPDADIETASSRLDRTVYSLRQLLEPALSRPASSHLLRMEREGLLLAEQSQIWVDADAFEALLNQARTTGDPGSREKLLEEASVLYGG
;
A
#
# COMPACT_ATOMS: atom_id res chain seq x y z
N MET A 1 -28.98 20.35 2.06
CA MET A 1 -27.89 21.29 2.32
C MET A 1 -27.07 20.75 3.48
N ASN A 2 -26.06 19.92 3.21
CA ASN A 2 -25.22 19.34 4.26
C ASN A 2 -23.90 20.11 4.30
N GLY A 3 -23.79 21.05 5.24
CA GLY A 3 -22.51 21.69 5.55
C GLY A 3 -21.53 20.63 6.02
N LYS A 4 -20.43 20.44 5.29
CA LYS A 4 -19.39 19.46 5.65
C LYS A 4 -18.62 20.01 6.85
N THR A 5 -18.75 19.36 7.99
CA THR A 5 -17.95 19.66 9.19
C THR A 5 -16.73 18.74 9.22
N THR A 6 -15.54 19.30 9.37
CA THR A 6 -14.26 18.55 9.49
C THR A 6 -13.63 18.79 10.86
N TYR A 7 -12.95 17.78 11.42
CA TYR A 7 -12.37 17.85 12.76
C TYR A 7 -10.86 17.70 12.68
N HIS A 8 -10.12 18.60 13.35
CA HIS A 8 -8.66 18.58 13.35
C HIS A 8 -8.11 18.87 14.74
N GLN A 9 -7.05 18.14 15.12
CA GLN A 9 -6.25 18.48 16.30
C GLN A 9 -5.27 19.59 15.96
N GLN A 10 -5.23 20.62 16.78
CA GLN A 10 -4.30 21.74 16.63
C GLN A 10 -3.74 22.17 17.98
N VAL A 11 -2.53 22.70 17.94
CA VAL A 11 -1.88 23.35 19.08
C VAL A 11 -2.29 24.82 19.08
N SER A 12 -2.72 25.31 20.23
CA SER A 12 -3.25 26.67 20.41
C SER A 12 -2.30 27.51 21.24
N TYR A 13 -2.06 28.75 20.81
CA TYR A 13 -1.19 29.70 21.51
C TYR A 13 -2.04 30.76 22.19
N CYS A 14 -1.88 30.93 23.51
CA CYS A 14 -2.78 31.77 24.32
C CYS A 14 -2.42 33.26 24.31
N GLY A 15 -1.31 33.67 23.70
CA GLY A 15 -0.89 35.08 23.57
C GLY A 15 -0.48 35.79 24.87
N LYS A 16 -0.52 35.14 26.03
CA LYS A 16 -0.15 35.76 27.33
C LYS A 16 1.37 35.86 27.46
N GLN A 17 1.91 37.06 27.66
CA GLN A 17 3.38 37.30 27.79
C GLN A 17 4.05 36.47 28.89
N ARG A 18 3.31 36.15 29.96
CA ARG A 18 3.77 35.32 31.08
C ARG A 18 3.64 33.80 30.87
N CYS A 19 3.15 33.33 29.71
CA CYS A 19 3.00 31.90 29.46
C CYS A 19 4.32 31.28 28.98
N ARG A 20 4.90 30.39 29.79
CA ARG A 20 6.17 29.69 29.50
C ARG A 20 6.08 28.81 28.25
N LYS A 21 5.08 27.91 28.19
CA LYS A 21 4.89 26.97 27.07
C LYS A 21 4.71 27.65 25.72
N CYS A 22 4.05 28.81 25.66
CA CYS A 22 3.92 29.56 24.41
C CYS A 22 5.24 30.25 24.00
N ARG A 23 6.02 30.75 24.97
CA ARG A 23 7.31 31.40 24.70
C ARG A 23 8.37 30.43 24.20
N GLU A 24 8.31 29.19 24.65
CA GLU A 24 9.15 28.08 24.20
C GLU A 24 8.67 27.44 22.88
N GLY A 25 7.63 28.01 22.22
CA GLY A 25 7.10 27.52 20.94
C GLY A 25 6.22 26.27 21.03
N ILE A 26 6.08 25.67 22.23
CA ILE A 26 5.36 24.41 22.48
C ILE A 26 3.84 24.58 22.36
N GLY A 27 3.30 25.74 22.74
CA GLY A 27 1.86 26.02 22.72
C GLY A 27 1.05 25.16 23.72
N HIS A 28 -0.27 25.13 23.56
CA HIS A 28 -1.19 24.35 24.40
C HIS A 28 -2.04 23.42 23.53
N GLY A 29 -2.13 22.16 23.90
CA GLY A 29 -2.85 21.15 23.11
C GLY A 29 -2.00 19.89 22.92
N PRO A 30 -2.37 18.99 22.01
CA PRO A 30 -3.38 19.21 20.96
C PRO A 30 -4.81 19.30 21.50
N TYR A 31 -5.60 20.22 20.94
CA TYR A 31 -7.04 20.31 21.15
C TYR A 31 -7.78 20.08 19.83
N TRP A 32 -8.97 19.50 19.92
CA TRP A 32 -9.86 19.31 18.80
C TRP A 32 -10.59 20.61 18.45
N TYR A 33 -10.63 20.88 17.14
CA TYR A 33 -11.41 21.95 16.53
C TYR A 33 -12.32 21.36 15.45
N ALA A 34 -13.56 21.84 15.40
CA ALA A 34 -14.49 21.58 14.30
C ALA A 34 -14.48 22.77 13.34
N TYR A 35 -14.47 22.48 12.04
CA TYR A 35 -14.53 23.43 10.95
C TYR A 35 -15.78 23.16 10.14
N SER A 36 -16.77 24.06 10.24
CA SER A 36 -17.96 24.01 9.40
C SER A 36 -17.92 25.16 8.39
N THR A 37 -18.34 24.89 7.15
CA THR A 37 -18.46 25.93 6.11
C THR A 37 -19.92 26.10 5.75
N GLU A 38 -20.47 27.26 6.04
CA GLU A 38 -21.83 27.66 5.66
C GLU A 38 -21.75 28.97 4.86
N ASN A 39 -22.37 29.01 3.69
CA ASN A 39 -22.41 30.18 2.80
C ASN A 39 -21.03 30.81 2.52
N GLY A 40 -20.00 29.97 2.33
CA GLY A 40 -18.63 30.40 2.01
C GLY A 40 -17.83 30.97 3.19
N ARG A 41 -18.39 30.98 4.41
CA ARG A 41 -17.66 31.34 5.64
C ARG A 41 -17.35 30.08 6.45
N THR A 42 -16.07 29.89 6.75
CA THR A 42 -15.61 28.79 7.60
C THR A 42 -15.57 29.25 9.05
N THR A 43 -16.34 28.57 9.90
CA THR A 43 -16.37 28.81 11.34
C THR A 43 -15.57 27.74 12.06
N ARG A 44 -14.67 28.16 12.95
CA ARG A 44 -13.88 27.30 13.83
C ARG A 44 -14.53 27.23 15.20
N THR A 45 -14.90 26.03 15.63
CA THR A 45 -15.46 25.77 16.97
C THR A 45 -14.48 24.94 17.80
N TYR A 46 -14.17 25.41 19.01
CA TYR A 46 -13.32 24.66 19.95
C TYR A 46 -14.12 23.52 20.58
N ILE A 47 -13.59 22.30 20.52
CA ILE A 47 -14.25 21.10 21.02
C ILE A 47 -13.68 20.69 22.38
N GLY A 48 -12.35 20.65 22.52
CA GLY A 48 -11.69 20.27 23.77
C GLY A 48 -10.51 19.32 23.60
N LYS A 49 -10.06 18.71 24.70
CA LYS A 49 -8.94 17.74 24.67
C LYS A 49 -9.31 16.41 24.02
N ASN A 50 -10.56 16.00 24.19
CA ASN A 50 -11.12 14.78 23.64
C ASN A 50 -12.30 15.15 22.73
N LEU A 51 -12.55 14.34 21.70
CA LEU A 51 -13.79 14.46 20.92
C LEU A 51 -14.98 13.99 21.78
N PRO A 52 -16.20 14.45 21.48
CA PRO A 52 -17.41 13.88 22.05
C PRO A 52 -17.48 12.38 21.73
N PRO A 53 -17.95 11.51 22.65
CA PRO A 53 -17.97 10.06 22.44
C PRO A 53 -18.69 9.62 21.15
N GLY A 54 -19.79 10.30 20.77
CA GLY A 54 -20.51 10.01 19.52
C GLY A 54 -19.75 10.36 18.23
N LEU A 55 -18.77 11.26 18.31
CA LEU A 55 -17.86 11.63 17.21
C LEU A 55 -16.59 10.79 17.21
N GLN A 56 -16.17 10.29 18.38
CA GLN A 56 -15.18 9.24 18.50
C GLN A 56 -15.66 8.00 17.74
N VAL A 57 -16.88 7.51 17.96
CA VAL A 57 -17.42 6.35 17.20
C VAL A 57 -17.51 6.57 15.68
N LEU A 58 -17.68 7.81 15.21
CA LEU A 58 -17.69 8.13 13.77
C LEU A 58 -16.29 8.13 13.15
N LEU A 59 -15.26 8.53 13.91
CA LEU A 59 -13.85 8.50 13.50
C LEU A 59 -13.16 7.17 13.83
N GLU A 60 -13.69 6.45 14.82
CA GLU A 60 -13.43 5.08 15.26
C GLU A 60 -14.46 4.13 14.64
N SER A 61 -15.02 4.48 13.47
CA SER A 61 -15.51 3.44 12.58
C SER A 61 -14.34 2.46 12.47
N PRO A 62 -14.50 1.19 12.87
CA PRO A 62 -13.39 0.27 12.84
C PRO A 62 -12.85 0.35 11.41
N SER A 63 -11.57 0.71 11.27
CA SER A 63 -10.81 0.16 10.16
C SER A 63 -11.25 -1.30 10.11
N PRO A 64 -11.75 -1.79 8.96
CA PRO A 64 -12.19 -3.17 8.86
C PRO A 64 -11.12 -4.02 9.55
N PRO A 65 -11.51 -5.00 10.39
CA PRO A 65 -10.55 -5.78 11.14
C PRO A 65 -9.38 -6.17 10.23
N ASP A 66 -8.20 -6.38 10.81
CA ASP A 66 -7.10 -7.17 10.23
C ASP A 66 -7.56 -8.62 9.89
N ASN A 67 -8.74 -8.79 9.30
CA ASN A 67 -8.94 -9.76 8.26
C ASN A 67 -7.89 -9.42 7.21
N LEU A 68 -6.86 -10.25 7.16
CA LEU A 68 -6.24 -10.60 5.90
C LEU A 68 -7.40 -10.83 4.92
N GLU A 69 -7.74 -9.81 4.13
CA GLU A 69 -8.61 -9.97 2.97
C GLU A 69 -8.10 -11.24 2.28
N PRO A 70 -8.97 -12.22 1.93
CA PRO A 70 -8.52 -13.35 1.13
C PRO A 70 -7.76 -12.74 -0.04
N VAL A 71 -6.53 -13.22 -0.27
CA VAL A 71 -5.60 -12.61 -1.21
C VAL A 71 -6.35 -12.25 -2.50
N ALA A 72 -6.63 -10.96 -2.70
CA ALA A 72 -7.49 -10.51 -3.78
C ALA A 72 -6.72 -10.34 -5.10
N LEU A 73 -5.39 -10.48 -5.03
CA LEU A 73 -4.45 -10.34 -6.13
C LEU A 73 -3.50 -11.53 -6.19
N ARG A 74 -3.42 -12.11 -7.37
CA ARG A 74 -2.47 -13.17 -7.68
C ARG A 74 -1.61 -12.76 -8.86
N ILE A 75 -0.33 -13.08 -8.78
CA ILE A 75 0.63 -12.85 -9.86
C ILE A 75 1.16 -14.19 -10.31
N ARG A 76 1.09 -14.43 -11.62
CA ARG A 76 1.73 -15.57 -12.28
C ARG A 76 3.04 -15.11 -12.91
N THR A 77 4.11 -15.82 -12.62
CA THR A 77 5.47 -15.58 -13.11
C THR A 77 6.09 -16.83 -13.73
N LEU A 78 5.60 -18.02 -13.38
CA LEU A 78 6.06 -19.30 -13.89
C LEU A 78 5.29 -19.67 -15.18
N GLY A 79 5.67 -19.00 -16.27
CA GLY A 79 5.01 -19.08 -17.56
C GLY A 79 4.69 -17.68 -18.07
N GLN A 80 3.41 -17.41 -18.39
CA GLN A 80 3.00 -16.07 -18.79
C GLN A 80 2.95 -15.12 -17.59
N PHE A 81 3.58 -13.94 -17.72
CA PHE A 81 3.54 -12.92 -16.67
C PHE A 81 2.15 -12.26 -16.61
N GLN A 82 1.36 -12.63 -15.61
CA GLN A 82 -0.05 -12.21 -15.49
C GLN A 82 -0.34 -11.68 -14.10
N LEU A 83 -1.21 -10.67 -14.04
CA LEU A 83 -1.84 -10.20 -12.83
C LEU A 83 -3.31 -10.64 -12.88
N GLU A 84 -3.78 -11.29 -11.83
CA GLU A 84 -5.16 -11.74 -11.67
C GLU A 84 -5.76 -11.08 -10.44
N ARG A 85 -7.04 -10.73 -10.54
CA ARG A 85 -7.82 -10.18 -9.43
C ARG A 85 -9.02 -11.07 -9.16
N GLN A 86 -9.33 -11.29 -7.89
CA GLN A 86 -10.53 -12.00 -7.50
C GLN A 86 -11.76 -11.11 -7.70
N SER A 87 -12.75 -11.61 -8.46
CA SER A 87 -14.02 -10.94 -8.74
C SER A 87 -15.13 -11.99 -8.74
N ASN A 88 -16.18 -11.79 -7.93
CA ASN A 88 -17.30 -12.74 -7.81
C ASN A 88 -16.86 -14.21 -7.56
N GLN A 89 -15.85 -14.41 -6.70
CA GLN A 89 -15.24 -15.72 -6.40
C GLN A 89 -14.45 -16.37 -7.55
N GLU A 90 -14.31 -15.71 -8.70
CA GLU A 90 -13.48 -16.17 -9.81
C GLU A 90 -12.21 -15.33 -9.94
N TRP A 91 -11.15 -15.94 -10.47
CA TRP A 91 -9.92 -15.23 -10.81
C TRP A 91 -10.03 -14.70 -12.23
N GLN A 92 -9.87 -13.38 -12.38
CA GLN A 92 -9.93 -12.72 -13.68
C GLN A 92 -8.58 -12.06 -13.98
N THR A 93 -8.03 -12.33 -15.16
CA THR A 93 -6.81 -11.65 -15.62
C THR A 93 -7.08 -10.16 -15.77
N VAL A 94 -6.19 -9.36 -15.19
CA VAL A 94 -6.22 -7.91 -15.30
C VAL A 94 -5.77 -7.50 -16.71
N THR A 95 -6.68 -6.91 -17.47
CA THR A 95 -6.43 -6.44 -18.85
C THR A 95 -6.31 -4.92 -18.95
N ASP A 96 -6.23 -4.21 -17.82
CA ASP A 96 -6.12 -2.75 -17.76
C ASP A 96 -5.00 -2.22 -18.67
N ALA A 97 -5.25 -1.09 -19.35
CA ALA A 97 -4.23 -0.46 -20.19
C ALA A 97 -2.94 -0.18 -19.40
N VAL A 98 -3.08 0.17 -18.11
CA VAL A 98 -1.97 0.36 -17.17
C VAL A 98 -1.07 -0.87 -17.08
N TRP A 99 -1.65 -2.08 -17.06
CA TRP A 99 -0.90 -3.34 -17.04
C TRP A 99 -0.11 -3.56 -18.33
N GLN A 100 -0.58 -3.05 -19.46
CA GLN A 100 0.11 -3.18 -20.75
C GLN A 100 1.36 -2.28 -20.86
N HIS A 101 1.55 -1.33 -19.95
CA HIS A 101 2.76 -0.51 -19.94
C HIS A 101 3.98 -1.32 -19.50
N GLN A 102 4.94 -1.46 -20.42
CA GLN A 102 6.17 -2.24 -20.21
C GLN A 102 6.91 -1.86 -18.91
N ARG A 103 7.00 -0.57 -18.57
CA ARG A 103 7.71 -0.11 -17.37
C ARG A 103 6.98 -0.41 -16.06
N VAL A 104 5.64 -0.46 -16.08
CA VAL A 104 4.85 -0.88 -14.90
C VAL A 104 5.08 -2.36 -14.62
N ARG A 105 5.01 -3.21 -15.65
CA ARG A 105 5.32 -4.64 -15.53
C ARG A 105 6.76 -4.88 -15.10
N ALA A 106 7.70 -4.15 -15.69
CA ALA A 106 9.12 -4.27 -15.36
C ALA A 106 9.39 -3.87 -13.91
N LEU A 107 8.78 -2.78 -13.41
CA LEU A 107 8.88 -2.41 -11.99
C LEU A 107 8.36 -3.52 -11.08
N LEU A 108 7.19 -4.08 -11.38
CA LEU A 108 6.63 -5.18 -10.61
C LEU A 108 7.55 -6.42 -10.63
N ALA A 109 8.06 -6.79 -11.81
CA ALA A 109 8.99 -7.90 -11.96
C ALA A 109 10.30 -7.68 -11.19
N CYS A 110 10.88 -6.47 -11.23
CA CYS A 110 12.05 -6.12 -10.44
C CYS A 110 11.79 -6.31 -8.94
N LEU A 111 10.65 -5.84 -8.43
CA LEU A 111 10.30 -6.02 -7.02
C LEU A 111 10.12 -7.50 -6.66
N LEU A 112 9.38 -8.26 -7.47
CA LEU A 112 9.15 -9.70 -7.25
C LEU A 112 10.44 -10.52 -7.28
N SER A 113 11.42 -10.12 -8.10
CA SER A 113 12.69 -10.84 -8.24
C SER A 113 13.71 -10.53 -7.14
N ASN A 114 13.42 -9.57 -6.24
CA ASN A 114 14.33 -9.18 -5.19
C ASN A 114 13.93 -9.81 -3.84
N PRO A 115 14.91 -10.27 -3.03
CA PRO A 115 14.64 -10.78 -1.69
C PRO A 115 13.82 -9.79 -0.84
N GLY A 116 12.77 -10.30 -0.19
CA GLY A 116 11.86 -9.49 0.62
C GLY A 116 11.06 -8.45 -0.19
N ARG A 117 10.97 -8.65 -1.52
CA ARG A 117 10.24 -7.80 -2.47
C ARG A 117 10.54 -6.31 -2.36
N LYS A 118 11.81 -5.99 -2.06
CA LYS A 118 12.28 -4.63 -1.75
C LYS A 118 13.41 -4.22 -2.69
N LEU A 119 13.33 -2.99 -3.22
CA LEU A 119 14.38 -2.44 -4.07
C LEU A 119 14.55 -0.94 -3.87
N GLY A 120 15.79 -0.46 -3.82
CA GLY A 120 16.11 0.97 -3.69
C GLY A 120 15.68 1.77 -4.91
N ARG A 121 15.32 3.05 -4.72
CA ARG A 121 14.91 3.92 -5.85
C ARG A 121 15.98 4.02 -6.93
N GLU A 122 17.23 4.23 -6.53
CA GLU A 122 18.37 4.31 -7.45
C GLU A 122 18.53 3.02 -8.26
N GLN A 123 18.47 1.86 -7.59
CA GLN A 123 18.56 0.56 -8.28
C GLN A 123 17.42 0.35 -9.29
N VAL A 124 16.20 0.80 -8.97
CA VAL A 124 15.07 0.76 -9.92
C VAL A 124 15.30 1.71 -11.09
N MET A 125 15.80 2.92 -10.82
CA MET A 125 16.10 3.90 -11.86
C MET A 125 17.16 3.38 -12.83
N ASP A 126 18.25 2.82 -12.33
CA ASP A 126 19.32 2.25 -13.15
C ASP A 126 18.84 1.04 -13.96
N ALA A 127 18.00 0.19 -13.37
CA ALA A 127 17.45 -0.98 -14.05
C ALA A 127 16.43 -0.61 -15.15
N LEU A 128 15.58 0.39 -14.92
CA LEU A 128 14.48 0.72 -15.81
C LEU A 128 14.79 1.86 -16.79
N TRP A 129 15.69 2.78 -16.45
CA TRP A 129 16.05 3.92 -17.30
C TRP A 129 17.55 4.20 -17.24
N PRO A 130 18.41 3.25 -17.66
CA PRO A 130 19.87 3.39 -17.54
C PRO A 130 20.43 4.60 -18.27
N ASP A 131 19.77 5.05 -19.34
CA ASP A 131 20.23 6.17 -20.18
C ASP A 131 19.66 7.53 -19.76
N ALA A 132 18.83 7.60 -18.72
CA ALA A 132 18.23 8.84 -18.26
C ALA A 132 19.08 9.50 -17.17
N ASP A 133 19.09 10.84 -17.13
CA ASP A 133 19.61 11.56 -15.97
C ASP A 133 18.75 11.29 -14.72
N ILE A 134 19.30 11.60 -13.55
CA ILE A 134 18.71 11.31 -12.24
C ILE A 134 17.32 11.95 -12.09
N GLU A 135 17.14 13.20 -12.51
CA GLU A 135 15.87 13.92 -12.34
C GLU A 135 14.76 13.33 -13.23
N THR A 136 15.11 13.01 -14.47
CA THR A 136 14.24 12.35 -15.44
C THR A 136 13.86 10.95 -14.99
N ALA A 137 14.84 10.16 -14.53
CA ALA A 137 14.60 8.80 -14.04
C ALA A 137 13.71 8.82 -12.79
N SER A 138 13.96 9.73 -11.85
CA SER A 138 13.14 9.89 -10.64
C SER A 138 11.70 10.26 -10.99
N SER A 139 11.50 11.22 -11.88
CA SER A 139 10.17 11.65 -12.33
C SER A 139 9.40 10.55 -13.10
N ARG A 140 10.12 9.66 -13.81
CA ARG A 140 9.52 8.50 -14.48
C ARG A 140 9.20 7.38 -13.48
N LEU A 141 10.06 7.18 -12.47
CA LEU A 141 9.82 6.26 -11.38
C LEU A 141 8.56 6.63 -10.62
N ASP A 142 8.41 7.89 -10.21
CA ASP A 142 7.24 8.34 -9.44
C ASP A 142 5.92 8.12 -10.18
N ARG A 143 5.90 8.40 -11.49
CA ARG A 143 4.75 8.10 -12.37
C ARG A 143 4.48 6.60 -12.47
N THR A 144 5.52 5.78 -12.63
CA THR A 144 5.38 4.33 -12.74
C THR A 144 4.88 3.72 -11.43
N VAL A 145 5.38 4.19 -10.28
CA VAL A 145 4.93 3.80 -8.94
C VAL A 145 3.47 4.21 -8.73
N TYR A 146 3.09 5.42 -9.13
CA TYR A 146 1.70 5.87 -9.09
C TYR A 146 0.77 4.95 -9.89
N SER A 147 1.16 4.64 -11.14
CA SER A 147 0.41 3.73 -12.00
C SER A 147 0.32 2.31 -11.43
N LEU A 148 1.42 1.78 -10.86
CA LEU A 148 1.41 0.47 -10.24
C LEU A 148 0.50 0.43 -9.00
N ARG A 149 0.48 1.49 -8.18
CA ARG A 149 -0.45 1.60 -7.03
C ARG A 149 -1.91 1.59 -7.46
N GLN A 150 -2.24 2.34 -8.50
CA GLN A 150 -3.59 2.33 -9.08
C GLN A 150 -3.96 0.96 -9.66
N LEU A 151 -2.99 0.28 -10.28
CA LEU A 151 -3.20 -1.06 -10.82
C LEU A 151 -3.45 -2.08 -9.71
N LEU A 152 -2.71 -2.04 -8.60
CA LEU A 152 -2.88 -2.96 -7.49
C LEU A 152 -4.17 -2.65 -6.72
N GLU A 153 -4.39 -1.39 -6.39
CA GLU A 153 -5.47 -0.92 -5.51
C GLU A 153 -6.32 0.17 -6.19
N PRO A 154 -7.15 -0.17 -7.20
CA PRO A 154 -7.90 0.80 -8.01
C PRO A 154 -8.98 1.58 -7.24
N ALA A 155 -9.39 1.07 -6.07
CA ALA A 155 -10.34 1.74 -5.20
C ALA A 155 -9.72 2.85 -4.33
N LEU A 156 -8.38 3.01 -4.35
CA LEU A 156 -7.72 4.03 -3.54
C LEU A 156 -7.97 5.44 -4.09
N SER A 157 -8.61 6.26 -3.26
CA SER A 157 -8.73 7.70 -3.54
C SER A 157 -7.39 8.43 -3.47
N ARG A 158 -6.39 7.87 -2.76
CA ARG A 158 -5.04 8.41 -2.62
C ARG A 158 -4.01 7.30 -2.82
N PRO A 159 -3.46 7.11 -4.03
CA PRO A 159 -2.51 6.02 -4.30
C PRO A 159 -1.27 6.02 -3.40
N ALA A 160 -0.84 7.19 -2.93
CA ALA A 160 0.30 7.30 -2.01
C ALA A 160 0.08 6.59 -0.66
N SER A 161 -1.16 6.26 -0.28
CA SER A 161 -1.47 5.46 0.93
C SER A 161 -1.62 3.97 0.64
N SER A 162 -1.11 3.49 -0.51
CA SER A 162 -1.11 2.07 -0.87
C SER A 162 -0.46 1.22 0.21
N HIS A 163 -1.16 0.16 0.61
CA HIS A 163 -0.64 -0.85 1.54
C HIS A 163 0.13 -1.95 0.80
N LEU A 164 -0.16 -2.12 -0.51
CA LEU A 164 0.46 -3.13 -1.36
C LEU A 164 1.80 -2.71 -1.97
N LEU A 165 2.02 -1.42 -2.19
CA LEU A 165 3.30 -0.85 -2.63
C LEU A 165 3.69 0.36 -1.78
N ARG A 166 4.46 0.08 -0.75
CA ARG A 166 4.89 1.05 0.26
C ARG A 166 6.24 1.64 -0.09
N MET A 167 6.48 2.85 0.40
CA MET A 167 7.82 3.45 0.44
C MET A 167 8.33 3.31 1.87
N GLU A 168 9.48 2.65 2.04
CA GLU A 168 10.11 2.47 3.34
C GLU A 168 11.59 2.88 3.28
N ARG A 169 11.96 3.87 4.12
CA ARG A 169 13.29 4.51 4.11
C ARG A 169 13.57 5.09 2.71
N GLU A 170 14.39 4.41 1.92
CA GLU A 170 14.83 4.82 0.57
C GLU A 170 14.45 3.79 -0.52
N GLY A 171 13.56 2.84 -0.19
CA GLY A 171 13.19 1.73 -1.07
C GLY A 171 11.70 1.57 -1.28
N LEU A 172 11.35 0.99 -2.42
CA LEU A 172 10.01 0.49 -2.70
C LEU A 172 9.90 -0.91 -2.12
N LEU A 173 8.80 -1.18 -1.41
CA LEU A 173 8.49 -2.47 -0.82
C LEU A 173 7.12 -2.92 -1.33
N LEU A 174 7.09 -4.04 -2.03
CA LEU A 174 5.86 -4.72 -2.43
C LEU A 174 5.39 -5.63 -1.29
N ALA A 175 4.07 -5.75 -1.11
CA ALA A 175 3.51 -6.58 -0.05
C ALA A 175 3.87 -8.07 -0.20
N GLU A 176 3.88 -8.76 0.93
CA GLU A 176 4.28 -10.16 1.10
C GLU A 176 3.26 -11.14 0.50
N GLN A 177 3.62 -12.43 0.47
CA GLN A 177 2.80 -13.53 -0.07
C GLN A 177 1.37 -13.61 0.52
N SER A 178 1.19 -13.18 1.78
CA SER A 178 -0.11 -13.19 2.47
C SER A 178 -1.09 -12.12 1.97
N GLN A 179 -0.62 -11.12 1.22
CA GLN A 179 -1.44 -10.06 0.65
C GLN A 179 -1.45 -10.08 -0.88
N ILE A 180 -0.35 -10.52 -1.49
CA ILE A 180 -0.21 -10.72 -2.94
C ILE A 180 0.39 -12.10 -3.16
N TRP A 181 -0.43 -13.03 -3.62
CA TRP A 181 0.01 -14.40 -3.88
C TRP A 181 0.80 -14.43 -5.18
N VAL A 182 1.97 -15.03 -5.15
CA VAL A 182 2.86 -15.20 -6.30
C VAL A 182 3.14 -16.70 -6.44
N ASP A 183 3.04 -17.21 -7.66
CA ASP A 183 3.28 -18.62 -7.95
C ASP A 183 4.71 -19.06 -7.67
N ALA A 184 5.71 -18.23 -7.96
CA ALA A 184 7.11 -18.50 -7.64
C ALA A 184 7.33 -18.71 -6.13
N ASP A 185 6.80 -17.82 -5.29
CA ASP A 185 6.89 -17.94 -3.84
C ASP A 185 6.17 -19.20 -3.32
N ALA A 186 5.00 -19.51 -3.87
CA ALA A 186 4.27 -20.72 -3.52
C ALA A 186 5.04 -21.99 -3.95
N PHE A 187 5.65 -21.96 -5.13
CA PHE A 187 6.49 -23.03 -5.65
C PHE A 187 7.71 -23.27 -4.76
N GLU A 188 8.45 -22.22 -4.41
CA GLU A 188 9.58 -22.31 -3.49
C GLU A 188 9.18 -22.83 -2.12
N ALA A 189 8.04 -22.38 -1.58
CA ALA A 189 7.52 -22.85 -0.30
C ALA A 189 7.22 -24.37 -0.33
N LEU A 190 6.61 -24.87 -1.41
CA LEU A 190 6.33 -26.30 -1.60
C LEU A 190 7.62 -27.11 -1.72
N LEU A 191 8.61 -26.64 -2.49
CA LEU A 191 9.90 -27.30 -2.60
C LEU A 191 10.64 -27.38 -1.26
N ASN A 192 10.59 -26.31 -0.47
CA ASN A 192 11.21 -26.29 0.85
C ASN A 192 10.52 -27.27 1.82
N GLN A 193 9.19 -27.38 1.78
CA GLN A 193 8.45 -28.38 2.55
C GLN A 193 8.77 -29.81 2.09
N ALA A 194 8.88 -30.05 0.78
CA ALA A 194 9.22 -31.36 0.22
C ALA A 194 10.64 -31.82 0.62
N ARG A 195 11.58 -30.87 0.76
CA ARG A 195 12.95 -31.14 1.21
C ARG A 195 13.03 -31.47 2.70
N THR A 196 12.18 -30.87 3.52
CA THR A 196 12.23 -31.04 4.99
C THR A 196 11.38 -32.20 5.49
N THR A 197 10.37 -32.65 4.72
CA THR A 197 9.57 -33.80 5.12
C THR A 197 10.38 -35.10 5.06
N GLY A 198 10.22 -35.94 6.08
CA GLY A 198 10.79 -37.30 6.13
C GLY A 198 9.92 -38.35 5.46
N ASP A 199 8.64 -38.05 5.22
CA ASP A 199 7.67 -38.99 4.64
C ASP A 199 7.71 -38.95 3.09
N PRO A 200 7.98 -40.08 2.42
CA PRO A 200 8.03 -40.14 0.96
C PRO A 200 6.72 -39.77 0.27
N GLY A 201 5.57 -40.20 0.81
CA GLY A 201 4.27 -39.91 0.20
C GLY A 201 3.92 -38.43 0.24
N SER A 202 4.16 -37.78 1.39
CA SER A 202 4.01 -36.33 1.54
C SER A 202 4.96 -35.56 0.63
N ARG A 203 6.20 -36.06 0.46
CA ARG A 203 7.17 -35.45 -0.46
C ARG A 203 6.67 -35.48 -1.90
N GLU A 204 6.20 -36.64 -2.37
CA GLU A 204 5.65 -36.80 -3.72
C GLU A 204 4.49 -35.83 -3.96
N LYS A 205 3.52 -35.79 -3.03
CA LYS A 205 2.37 -34.87 -3.12
C LYS A 205 2.78 -33.39 -3.21
N LEU A 206 3.73 -32.95 -2.37
CA LEU A 206 4.21 -31.55 -2.39
C LEU A 206 4.90 -31.20 -3.71
N LEU A 207 5.63 -32.14 -4.31
CA LEU A 207 6.27 -31.96 -5.61
C LEU A 207 5.25 -31.93 -6.75
N GLU A 208 4.21 -32.76 -6.69
CA GLU A 208 3.08 -32.72 -7.63
C GLU A 208 2.36 -31.36 -7.54
N GLU A 209 2.02 -30.90 -6.34
CA GLU A 209 1.40 -29.58 -6.13
C GLU A 209 2.28 -28.44 -6.67
N ALA A 210 3.60 -28.52 -6.49
CA ALA A 210 4.53 -27.53 -7.04
C ALA A 210 4.53 -27.56 -8.57
N SER A 211 4.49 -28.74 -9.19
CA SER A 211 4.50 -28.88 -10.65
C SER A 211 3.30 -28.20 -11.32
N VAL A 212 2.13 -28.22 -10.67
CA VAL A 212 0.90 -27.57 -11.15
C VAL A 212 1.02 -26.04 -11.23
N LEU A 213 1.95 -25.44 -10.46
CA LEU A 213 2.18 -24.01 -10.50
C LEU A 213 2.97 -23.55 -11.74
N TYR A 214 3.63 -24.49 -12.42
CA TYR A 214 4.41 -24.21 -13.62
C TYR A 214 3.53 -24.31 -14.87
N GLY A 215 3.12 -23.16 -15.41
CA GLY A 215 2.08 -23.05 -16.44
C GLY A 215 2.58 -22.73 -17.85
N GLY A 216 3.87 -22.91 -18.16
CA GLY A 216 4.47 -22.50 -19.44
C GLY A 216 5.64 -23.36 -19.91
#